data_AF-A0A1E3VZ88-F1
#
_entry.id   AF-A0A1E3VZ88-F1
#
_cell.length_a   1.000
_cell.length_b   1.000
_cell.length_c   1.000
_cell.angle_alpha   90.00
_cell.angle_beta   90.00
_cell.angle_gamma   90.00
#
_symmetry.space_group_name_H-M   'P 1'
#
loop_
_entity.id
_entity.type
_entity.pdbx_description
1 polymer ?
#
loop_
_entity_poly.entity_id
_entity_poly.type
_entity_poly.pdbx_seq_one_letter_code
_entity_poly.pdbx_strand_id
1 'polypeptide(L)'
;MHRHRPRLECSGSGSTAQSIKADNADVKTRPGFGVSATNKNALSISGAGQITYTDKNGSSLTSTSRDALNVVSTGDDGATDGSVTIDVDGPLTGGSTGISANNKGAGALTIKAGGTVESTSGNGIQAVNKNTQSKGLTIATGGTVTAKRTAISATNYGSGLLSIDADGNLVGASGISAINRGAGAVTIDASGKITASEGNAIAVTNYGTNLSVLTGNTVTAAKTAISATNYGTGKLTVHTAADAVVRPASARRTTDPTR
;
A
#
# COMPACT_ATOMS: atom_id res chain seq x y z
N MET A 1 20.96 0.38 -26.10
CA MET A 1 19.65 -0.01 -26.69
C MET A 1 18.56 0.62 -25.84
N HIS A 2 17.83 1.62 -26.36
CA HIS A 2 16.66 2.17 -25.67
C HIS A 2 15.55 1.10 -25.68
N ARG A 3 15.31 0.45 -24.55
CA ARG A 3 14.13 -0.42 -24.41
C ARG A 3 12.88 0.46 -24.39
N HIS A 4 11.91 0.10 -25.22
CA HIS A 4 10.69 0.85 -25.44
C HIS A 4 9.82 0.80 -24.18
N ARG A 5 9.29 1.96 -23.76
CA ARG A 5 8.30 2.09 -22.68
C ARG A 5 6.91 2.14 -23.33
N PRO A 6 6.12 1.06 -23.31
CA PRO A 6 4.80 1.04 -23.93
C PRO A 6 3.89 1.99 -23.19
N ARG A 7 3.39 3.01 -23.89
CA ARG A 7 2.36 3.92 -23.37
C ARG A 7 0.99 3.36 -23.75
N LEU A 8 0.18 3.10 -22.75
CA LEU A 8 -1.14 2.48 -22.90
C LEU A 8 -2.19 3.42 -22.33
N GLU A 9 -3.24 3.68 -23.11
CA GLU A 9 -4.37 4.47 -22.66
C GLU A 9 -5.62 3.59 -22.57
N CYS A 10 -6.20 3.51 -21.38
CA CYS A 10 -7.45 2.81 -21.11
C CYS A 10 -8.63 3.78 -21.25
N SER A 11 -9.70 3.34 -21.92
CA SER A 11 -10.88 4.17 -22.18
C SER A 11 -12.17 3.36 -22.19
N GLY A 12 -13.29 4.04 -21.92
CA GLY A 12 -14.62 3.43 -21.91
C GLY A 12 -14.91 2.64 -20.64
N SER A 13 -16.18 2.30 -20.44
CA SER A 13 -16.65 1.55 -19.28
C SER A 13 -17.15 0.17 -19.68
N GLY A 14 -16.84 -0.87 -18.91
CA GLY A 14 -17.34 -2.21 -19.20
C GLY A 14 -17.26 -3.19 -18.04
N SER A 15 -17.90 -4.34 -18.20
CA SER A 15 -17.89 -5.44 -17.21
C SER A 15 -16.76 -6.46 -17.42
N THR A 16 -15.89 -6.22 -18.41
CA THR A 16 -14.81 -7.12 -18.76
C THR A 16 -13.53 -6.71 -18.05
N ALA A 17 -12.97 -7.65 -17.27
CA ALA A 17 -11.67 -7.52 -16.63
C ALA A 17 -10.57 -7.17 -17.65
N GLN A 18 -9.71 -6.22 -17.30
CA GLN A 18 -8.61 -5.77 -18.13
C GLN A 18 -7.29 -6.38 -17.65
N SER A 19 -6.47 -6.86 -18.59
CA SER A 19 -5.18 -7.48 -18.29
C SER A 19 -4.12 -6.95 -19.25
N ILE A 20 -3.13 -6.25 -18.71
CA ILE A 20 -2.03 -5.65 -19.43
C ILE A 20 -0.76 -6.42 -19.07
N LYS A 21 -0.11 -7.00 -20.08
CA LYS A 21 1.17 -7.70 -19.94
C LYS A 21 2.21 -7.02 -20.82
N ALA A 22 3.01 -6.16 -20.21
CA ALA A 22 4.01 -5.37 -20.92
C ALA A 22 5.14 -4.94 -19.98
N ASP A 23 6.38 -5.10 -20.41
CA ASP A 23 7.55 -4.59 -19.70
C ASP A 23 7.60 -3.07 -19.80
N ASN A 24 8.02 -2.41 -18.73
CA ASN A 24 8.09 -0.96 -18.61
C ASN A 24 6.77 -0.23 -18.93
N ALA A 25 5.62 -0.85 -18.63
CA ALA A 25 4.30 -0.31 -18.96
C ALA A 25 4.05 1.05 -18.29
N ASP A 26 3.63 2.03 -19.08
CA ASP A 26 3.13 3.34 -18.65
C ASP A 26 1.64 3.43 -19.01
N VAL A 27 0.77 3.14 -18.04
CA VAL A 27 -0.68 3.02 -18.25
C VAL A 27 -1.40 4.26 -17.70
N LYS A 28 -2.22 4.88 -18.54
CA LYS A 28 -3.06 6.03 -18.18
C LYS A 28 -4.51 5.80 -18.57
N THR A 29 -5.42 6.56 -17.98
CA THR A 29 -6.85 6.50 -18.30
C THR A 29 -7.30 7.73 -19.07
N ARG A 30 -8.43 7.60 -19.78
CA ARG A 30 -9.22 8.72 -20.31
C ARG A 30 -10.46 8.94 -19.45
N PRO A 31 -11.06 10.15 -19.47
CA PRO A 31 -12.36 10.38 -18.87
C PRO A 31 -13.40 9.34 -19.29
N GLY A 32 -14.20 8.87 -18.33
CA GLY A 32 -15.21 7.83 -18.55
C GLY A 32 -14.67 6.40 -18.58
N PHE A 33 -13.39 6.17 -18.28
CA PHE A 33 -12.89 4.82 -18.07
C PHE A 33 -13.47 4.19 -16.80
N GLY A 34 -13.78 2.89 -16.85
CA GLY A 34 -14.20 2.13 -15.68
C GLY A 34 -14.34 0.64 -15.97
N VAL A 35 -14.12 -0.20 -14.95
CA VAL A 35 -14.20 -1.65 -15.08
C VAL A 35 -14.98 -2.26 -13.92
N SER A 36 -15.93 -3.15 -14.22
CA SER A 36 -16.66 -3.93 -13.22
C SER A 36 -16.58 -5.43 -13.50
N ALA A 37 -15.59 -6.11 -12.93
CA ALA A 37 -15.37 -7.55 -13.09
C ALA A 37 -16.03 -8.37 -11.96
N THR A 38 -16.37 -9.64 -12.24
CA THR A 38 -16.95 -10.53 -11.22
C THR A 38 -15.95 -11.54 -10.67
N ASN A 39 -15.17 -12.21 -11.54
CA ASN A 39 -14.35 -13.37 -11.18
C ASN A 39 -12.83 -13.17 -11.36
N LYS A 40 -12.42 -11.94 -11.69
CA LYS A 40 -11.03 -11.56 -12.00
C LYS A 40 -10.74 -10.19 -11.41
N ASN A 41 -9.46 -9.83 -11.34
CA ASN A 41 -9.09 -8.45 -11.02
C ASN A 41 -9.76 -7.50 -12.02
N ALA A 42 -10.25 -6.34 -11.57
CA ALA A 42 -10.88 -5.41 -12.50
C ALA A 42 -9.84 -4.89 -13.51
N LEU A 43 -8.68 -4.47 -13.01
CA LEU A 43 -7.49 -4.19 -13.82
C LEU A 43 -6.26 -4.90 -13.25
N SER A 44 -5.57 -5.65 -14.10
CA SER A 44 -4.28 -6.26 -13.79
C SER A 44 -3.21 -5.75 -14.74
N ILE A 45 -2.08 -5.28 -14.21
CA ILE A 45 -0.93 -4.81 -14.99
C ILE A 45 0.32 -5.57 -14.49
N SER A 46 1.04 -6.20 -15.41
CA SER A 46 2.26 -6.94 -15.07
C SER A 46 3.32 -6.89 -16.15
N GLY A 47 4.59 -6.89 -15.75
CA GLY A 47 5.76 -6.97 -16.63
C GLY A 47 7.05 -6.75 -15.86
N ALA A 48 8.20 -6.89 -16.50
CA ALA A 48 9.49 -6.51 -15.96
C ALA A 48 9.72 -5.00 -16.05
N GLY A 49 10.68 -4.48 -15.29
CA GLY A 49 11.03 -3.07 -15.30
C GLY A 49 9.97 -2.19 -14.64
N GLN A 50 9.89 -0.93 -15.07
CA GLN A 50 9.05 0.07 -14.42
C GLN A 50 7.58 -0.02 -14.84
N ILE A 51 6.70 -0.40 -13.91
CA ILE A 51 5.26 -0.46 -14.16
C ILE A 51 4.57 0.73 -13.50
N THR A 52 3.89 1.54 -14.30
CA THR A 52 3.17 2.75 -13.85
C THR A 52 1.70 2.68 -14.23
N TYR A 53 0.83 3.02 -13.28
CA TYR A 53 -0.59 3.26 -13.51
C TYR A 53 -0.98 4.62 -12.94
N THR A 54 -1.48 5.52 -13.79
CA THR A 54 -1.95 6.84 -13.40
C THR A 54 -3.38 7.07 -13.86
N ASP A 55 -4.27 7.34 -12.91
CA ASP A 55 -5.67 7.69 -13.15
C ASP A 55 -6.06 8.95 -12.38
N LYS A 56 -6.07 10.07 -13.10
CA LYS A 56 -6.54 11.38 -12.61
C LYS A 56 -7.97 11.70 -13.04
N ASN A 57 -8.65 10.75 -13.66
CA ASN A 57 -9.98 10.94 -14.21
C ASN A 57 -11.09 10.37 -13.32
N GLY A 58 -10.75 9.86 -12.13
CA GLY A 58 -11.73 9.32 -11.20
C GLY A 58 -12.35 8.00 -11.68
N SER A 59 -11.59 7.17 -12.39
CA SER A 59 -12.12 5.93 -12.97
C SER A 59 -12.52 4.95 -11.86
N SER A 60 -13.68 4.31 -12.02
CA SER A 60 -14.14 3.28 -11.07
C SER A 60 -13.60 1.92 -11.48
N LEU A 61 -12.86 1.26 -10.59
CA LEU A 61 -12.48 -0.15 -10.76
C LEU A 61 -13.18 -0.99 -9.68
N THR A 62 -13.95 -1.98 -10.11
CA THR A 62 -14.73 -2.85 -9.24
C THR A 62 -14.49 -4.30 -9.61
N SER A 63 -14.18 -5.12 -8.62
CA SER A 63 -14.10 -6.57 -8.75
C SER A 63 -14.86 -7.20 -7.59
N THR A 64 -15.79 -8.14 -7.84
CA THR A 64 -16.60 -8.71 -6.74
C THR A 64 -15.92 -9.85 -5.98
N SER A 65 -14.86 -10.47 -6.53
CA SER A 65 -14.18 -11.63 -5.89
C SER A 65 -12.65 -11.50 -5.76
N ARG A 66 -12.04 -10.62 -6.56
CA ARG A 66 -10.58 -10.44 -6.67
C ARG A 66 -10.19 -8.99 -6.43
N ASP A 67 -9.03 -8.56 -6.88
CA ASP A 67 -8.54 -7.22 -6.59
C ASP A 67 -9.20 -6.16 -7.50
N ALA A 68 -9.44 -4.95 -7.01
CA ALA A 68 -9.88 -3.87 -7.90
C ALA A 68 -8.73 -3.52 -8.87
N LEU A 69 -7.55 -3.29 -8.30
CA LEU A 69 -6.32 -3.01 -9.04
C LEU A 69 -5.19 -3.93 -8.57
N ASN A 70 -4.56 -4.64 -9.50
CA ASN A 70 -3.38 -5.46 -9.25
C ASN A 70 -2.22 -5.04 -10.15
N VAL A 71 -1.12 -4.55 -9.58
CA VAL A 71 0.05 -4.07 -10.33
C VAL A 71 1.31 -4.80 -9.86
N VAL A 72 2.02 -5.43 -10.80
CA VAL A 72 3.16 -6.29 -10.51
C VAL A 72 4.35 -5.99 -11.41
N SER A 73 5.45 -5.53 -10.82
CA SER A 73 6.77 -5.62 -11.48
C SER A 73 7.37 -7.00 -11.19
N THR A 74 7.66 -7.78 -12.24
CA THR A 74 8.16 -9.16 -12.11
C THR A 74 9.67 -9.26 -11.87
N GLY A 75 10.39 -8.13 -11.98
CA GLY A 75 11.85 -8.05 -11.87
C GLY A 75 12.36 -6.83 -12.63
N ASP A 76 13.69 -6.72 -12.75
CA ASP A 76 14.33 -5.68 -13.58
C ASP A 76 14.21 -6.03 -15.07
N ASP A 77 14.17 -5.00 -15.92
CA ASP A 77 14.24 -5.15 -17.37
C ASP A 77 15.59 -4.63 -17.90
N GLY A 78 16.57 -5.54 -17.95
CA GLY A 78 17.95 -5.19 -18.30
C GLY A 78 18.53 -4.19 -17.29
N ALA A 79 18.84 -2.98 -17.75
CA ALA A 79 19.34 -1.89 -16.91
C ALA A 79 18.23 -1.06 -16.23
N THR A 80 16.95 -1.38 -16.49
CA THR A 80 15.82 -0.66 -15.88
C THR A 80 15.39 -1.38 -14.62
N ASP A 81 15.65 -0.77 -13.46
CA ASP A 81 15.15 -1.22 -12.17
C ASP A 81 13.62 -1.46 -12.21
N GLY A 82 13.20 -2.65 -11.80
CA GLY A 82 11.80 -2.98 -11.64
C GLY A 82 11.19 -2.16 -10.51
N SER A 83 10.12 -1.43 -10.83
CA SER A 83 9.42 -0.53 -9.89
C SER A 83 7.93 -0.56 -10.16
N VAL A 84 7.15 -0.17 -9.15
CA VAL A 84 5.69 -0.05 -9.27
C VAL A 84 5.30 1.35 -8.81
N THR A 85 4.57 2.09 -9.65
CA THR A 85 3.98 3.39 -9.30
C THR A 85 2.48 3.36 -9.60
N ILE A 86 1.67 3.64 -8.59
CA ILE A 86 0.21 3.74 -8.69
C ILE A 86 -0.18 5.13 -8.21
N ASP A 87 -0.93 5.88 -9.02
CA ASP A 87 -1.48 7.18 -8.65
C ASP A 87 -2.92 7.30 -9.16
N VAL A 88 -3.89 7.21 -8.24
CA VAL A 88 -5.31 7.01 -8.56
C VAL A 88 -6.19 7.92 -7.72
N ASP A 89 -7.16 8.58 -8.36
CA ASP A 89 -8.11 9.47 -7.67
C ASP A 89 -9.55 8.90 -7.65
N GLY A 90 -9.82 7.84 -8.41
CA GLY A 90 -11.14 7.20 -8.51
C GLY A 90 -11.43 6.16 -7.42
N PRO A 91 -12.70 5.73 -7.28
CA PRO A 91 -13.08 4.69 -6.33
C PRO A 91 -12.61 3.31 -6.79
N LEU A 92 -12.08 2.53 -5.85
CA LEU A 92 -11.57 1.18 -6.08
C LEU A 92 -12.24 0.19 -5.13
N THR A 93 -13.00 -0.77 -5.65
CA THR A 93 -13.71 -1.77 -4.83
C THR A 93 -13.27 -3.18 -5.22
N GLY A 94 -12.56 -3.86 -4.32
CA GLY A 94 -12.12 -5.23 -4.50
C GLY A 94 -12.90 -6.23 -3.65
N GLY A 95 -13.18 -7.40 -4.21
CA GLY A 95 -13.70 -8.53 -3.45
C GLY A 95 -12.66 -9.00 -2.44
N SER A 96 -11.41 -9.15 -2.90
CA SER A 96 -10.28 -9.53 -2.06
C SER A 96 -9.48 -8.31 -1.60
N THR A 97 -8.82 -7.59 -2.50
CA THR A 97 -8.03 -6.41 -2.16
C THR A 97 -8.47 -5.19 -2.96
N GLY A 98 -8.54 -3.99 -2.36
CA GLY A 98 -8.75 -2.77 -3.14
C GLY A 98 -7.58 -2.51 -4.10
N ILE A 99 -6.38 -2.36 -3.55
CA ILE A 99 -5.14 -2.21 -4.31
C ILE A 99 -4.13 -3.28 -3.89
N SER A 100 -3.67 -4.10 -4.84
CA SER A 100 -2.57 -5.05 -4.67
C SER A 100 -1.37 -4.60 -5.50
N ALA A 101 -0.22 -4.35 -4.86
CA ALA A 101 1.00 -3.91 -5.53
C ALA A 101 2.19 -4.77 -5.11
N ASN A 102 2.91 -5.30 -6.08
CA ASN A 102 4.08 -6.15 -5.83
C ASN A 102 5.26 -5.72 -6.70
N ASN A 103 6.38 -5.35 -6.08
CA ASN A 103 7.62 -5.08 -6.79
C ASN A 103 8.64 -6.18 -6.51
N LYS A 104 9.15 -6.84 -7.56
CA LYS A 104 10.23 -7.83 -7.47
C LYS A 104 11.57 -7.31 -8.04
N GLY A 105 11.61 -6.10 -8.58
CA GLY A 105 12.85 -5.48 -9.07
C GLY A 105 13.57 -4.63 -8.01
N ALA A 106 14.69 -4.03 -8.40
CA ALA A 106 15.56 -3.19 -7.58
C ALA A 106 15.04 -1.75 -7.35
N GLY A 107 13.93 -1.37 -7.98
CA GLY A 107 13.32 -0.06 -7.88
C GLY A 107 12.44 0.13 -6.64
N ALA A 108 11.71 1.24 -6.58
CA ALA A 108 10.78 1.56 -5.50
C ALA A 108 9.35 1.08 -5.78
N LEU A 109 8.55 0.98 -4.74
CA LEU A 109 7.10 0.81 -4.83
C LEU A 109 6.41 2.05 -4.25
N THR A 110 5.56 2.71 -5.04
CA THR A 110 4.79 3.89 -4.62
C THR A 110 3.32 3.70 -4.94
N ILE A 111 2.45 3.96 -3.97
CA ILE A 111 0.99 3.99 -4.13
C ILE A 111 0.50 5.35 -3.62
N LYS A 112 -0.26 6.06 -4.43
CA LYS A 112 -1.05 7.22 -4.05
C LYS A 112 -2.51 6.97 -4.40
N ALA A 113 -3.37 6.90 -3.39
CA ALA A 113 -4.80 6.70 -3.54
C ALA A 113 -5.56 7.92 -2.99
N GLY A 114 -5.95 8.83 -3.88
CA GLY A 114 -6.78 9.98 -3.56
C GLY A 114 -8.27 9.63 -3.42
N GLY A 115 -8.73 8.60 -4.12
CA GLY A 115 -10.11 8.10 -4.07
C GLY A 115 -10.36 7.11 -2.93
N THR A 116 -11.62 6.69 -2.77
CA THR A 116 -11.98 5.65 -1.79
C THR A 116 -11.45 4.29 -2.22
N VAL A 117 -10.96 3.52 -1.26
CA VAL A 117 -10.48 2.14 -1.49
C VAL A 117 -11.25 1.20 -0.58
N GLU A 118 -11.93 0.23 -1.16
CA GLU A 118 -12.78 -0.72 -0.45
C GLU A 118 -12.36 -2.15 -0.72
N SER A 119 -12.42 -3.00 0.32
CA SER A 119 -12.36 -4.44 0.17
C SER A 119 -13.43 -5.17 0.98
N THR A 120 -14.09 -6.16 0.37
CA THR A 120 -15.23 -6.86 0.98
C THR A 120 -14.84 -8.14 1.72
N SER A 121 -13.62 -8.65 1.55
CA SER A 121 -13.14 -9.84 2.29
C SER A 121 -11.66 -9.79 2.71
N GLY A 122 -10.84 -8.91 2.11
CA GLY A 122 -9.41 -8.84 2.38
C GLY A 122 -8.93 -7.47 2.84
N ASN A 123 -7.78 -7.04 2.32
CA ASN A 123 -7.12 -5.80 2.72
C ASN A 123 -7.54 -4.64 1.82
N GLY A 124 -7.55 -3.41 2.34
CA GLY A 124 -7.80 -2.23 1.51
C GLY A 124 -6.67 -2.04 0.52
N ILE A 125 -5.46 -1.85 1.04
CA ILE A 125 -4.22 -1.73 0.28
C ILE A 125 -3.24 -2.79 0.77
N GLN A 126 -2.71 -3.59 -0.15
CA GLN A 126 -1.60 -4.51 0.09
C GLN A 126 -0.42 -4.15 -0.81
N ALA A 127 0.71 -3.81 -0.19
CA ALA A 127 1.93 -3.45 -0.90
C ALA A 127 3.11 -4.29 -0.42
N VAL A 128 3.84 -4.89 -1.36
CA VAL A 128 5.02 -5.69 -1.05
C VAL A 128 6.17 -5.35 -1.98
N ASN A 129 7.25 -4.82 -1.41
CA ASN A 129 8.52 -4.64 -2.10
C ASN A 129 9.44 -5.81 -1.74
N LYS A 130 9.52 -6.82 -2.62
CA LYS A 130 10.01 -8.18 -2.31
C LYS A 130 11.52 -8.36 -2.44
N ASN A 131 12.17 -7.58 -3.29
CA ASN A 131 13.60 -7.72 -3.53
C ASN A 131 14.39 -7.01 -2.43
N THR A 132 15.40 -7.65 -1.85
CA THR A 132 16.24 -7.04 -0.80
C THR A 132 17.09 -5.87 -1.31
N GLN A 133 17.36 -5.83 -2.62
CA GLN A 133 18.06 -4.73 -3.29
C GLN A 133 17.11 -3.61 -3.72
N SER A 134 15.80 -3.78 -3.51
CA SER A 134 14.83 -2.74 -3.86
C SER A 134 15.00 -1.46 -3.03
N LYS A 135 14.46 -0.36 -3.56
CA LYS A 135 14.43 0.96 -2.88
C LYS A 135 13.30 1.00 -1.85
N GLY A 136 12.74 2.17 -1.58
CA GLY A 136 11.69 2.35 -0.57
C GLY A 136 10.31 1.85 -1.01
N LEU A 137 9.41 1.76 -0.02
CA LEU A 137 7.98 1.51 -0.19
C LEU A 137 7.22 2.71 0.39
N THR A 138 6.45 3.41 -0.44
CA THR A 138 5.62 4.55 -0.02
C THR A 138 4.14 4.28 -0.32
N ILE A 139 3.28 4.50 0.66
CA ILE A 139 1.82 4.50 0.50
C ILE A 139 1.29 5.83 1.00
N ALA A 140 0.55 6.55 0.15
CA ALA A 140 -0.17 7.77 0.51
C ALA A 140 -1.66 7.58 0.23
N THR A 141 -2.53 7.86 1.20
CA THR A 141 -3.99 7.75 1.04
C THR A 141 -4.66 9.05 1.44
N GLY A 142 -5.31 9.73 0.49
CA GLY A 142 -6.17 10.88 0.76
C GLY A 142 -7.64 10.50 0.96
N GLY A 143 -8.09 9.42 0.31
CA GLY A 143 -9.45 8.90 0.44
C GLY A 143 -9.59 7.86 1.55
N THR A 144 -10.82 7.63 2.00
CA THR A 144 -11.12 6.59 3.00
C THR A 144 -10.76 5.20 2.48
N VAL A 145 -10.06 4.42 3.31
CA VAL A 145 -9.75 3.02 3.06
C VAL A 145 -10.58 2.13 3.99
N THR A 146 -11.52 1.38 3.43
CA THR A 146 -12.37 0.43 4.16
C THR A 146 -12.00 -1.00 3.78
N ALA A 147 -11.74 -1.84 4.77
CA ALA A 147 -11.36 -3.23 4.57
C ALA A 147 -12.03 -4.17 5.56
N LYS A 148 -12.25 -5.43 5.17
CA LYS A 148 -12.65 -6.44 6.15
C LYS A 148 -11.50 -6.94 7.00
N ARG A 149 -10.27 -6.96 6.46
CA ARG A 149 -9.06 -7.32 7.19
C ARG A 149 -8.28 -6.07 7.57
N THR A 150 -7.10 -5.85 7.01
CA THR A 150 -6.28 -4.69 7.33
C THR A 150 -6.52 -3.58 6.32
N ALA A 151 -6.76 -2.35 6.76
CA ALA A 151 -6.92 -1.22 5.84
C ALA A 151 -5.66 -1.02 4.98
N ILE A 152 -4.48 -0.98 5.60
CA ILE A 152 -3.18 -0.90 4.92
C ILE A 152 -2.23 -1.99 5.42
N SER A 153 -1.79 -2.86 4.51
CA SER A 153 -0.78 -3.89 4.76
C SER A 153 0.46 -3.62 3.88
N ALA A 154 1.60 -3.34 4.52
CA ALA A 154 2.83 -3.00 3.83
C ALA A 154 4.00 -3.86 4.30
N THR A 155 4.73 -4.47 3.37
CA THR A 155 5.97 -5.18 3.67
C THR A 155 7.10 -4.70 2.77
N ASN A 156 8.18 -4.20 3.37
CA ASN A 156 9.36 -3.76 2.65
C ASN A 156 10.57 -4.64 3.01
N TYR A 157 11.13 -5.31 1.99
CA TYR A 157 12.42 -5.99 2.10
C TYR A 157 13.58 -5.12 1.60
N GLY A 158 13.28 -4.02 0.89
CA GLY A 158 14.26 -3.12 0.30
C GLY A 158 15.02 -2.26 1.29
N SER A 159 16.16 -1.73 0.86
CA SER A 159 17.04 -0.90 1.69
C SER A 159 16.51 0.51 1.97
N GLY A 160 15.49 0.95 1.23
CA GLY A 160 14.90 2.29 1.37
C GLY A 160 13.84 2.40 2.48
N LEU A 161 13.35 3.62 2.67
CA LEU A 161 12.29 3.97 3.63
C LEU A 161 10.99 3.19 3.35
N LEU A 162 10.36 2.67 4.42
CA LEU A 162 8.94 2.31 4.42
C LEU A 162 8.15 3.49 4.98
N SER A 163 7.38 4.17 4.14
CA SER A 163 6.57 5.33 4.49
C SER A 163 5.10 5.07 4.24
N ILE A 164 4.27 5.35 5.24
CA ILE A 164 2.81 5.34 5.12
C ILE A 164 2.32 6.72 5.57
N ASP A 165 1.61 7.38 4.68
CA ASP A 165 0.97 8.68 4.88
C ASP A 165 -0.54 8.52 4.69
N ALA A 166 -1.27 8.47 5.79
CA ALA A 166 -2.69 8.14 5.82
C ALA A 166 -3.52 9.35 6.26
N ASP A 167 -3.81 10.23 5.31
CA ASP A 167 -4.71 11.37 5.48
C ASP A 167 -6.19 10.95 5.52
N GLY A 168 -6.55 9.97 4.70
CA GLY A 168 -7.87 9.38 4.68
C GLY A 168 -8.16 8.52 5.91
N ASN A 169 -9.44 8.37 6.24
CA ASN A 169 -9.87 7.50 7.33
C ASN A 169 -9.56 6.03 7.01
N LEU A 170 -9.12 5.28 8.02
CA LEU A 170 -8.81 3.85 7.90
C LEU A 170 -9.80 3.04 8.73
N VAL A 171 -10.51 2.13 8.08
CA VAL A 171 -11.51 1.26 8.72
C VAL A 171 -11.21 -0.19 8.38
N GLY A 172 -11.04 -1.05 9.38
CA GLY A 172 -11.01 -2.49 9.18
C GLY A 172 -10.90 -3.30 10.46
N ALA A 173 -10.68 -4.61 10.34
CA ALA A 173 -10.33 -5.43 11.50
C ALA A 173 -9.02 -4.95 12.14
N SER A 174 -8.08 -4.45 11.33
CA SER A 174 -6.89 -3.71 11.77
C SER A 174 -6.69 -2.48 10.88
N GLY A 175 -6.08 -1.42 11.40
CA GLY A 175 -5.83 -0.21 10.61
C GLY A 175 -4.61 -0.38 9.70
N ILE A 176 -3.42 -0.26 10.29
CA ILE A 176 -2.13 -0.34 9.59
C ILE A 176 -1.35 -1.55 10.12
N SER A 177 -0.86 -2.38 9.21
CA SER A 177 0.14 -3.41 9.48
C SER A 177 1.35 -3.20 8.59
N ALA A 178 2.48 -2.85 9.20
CA ALA A 178 3.71 -2.50 8.50
C ALA A 178 4.88 -3.35 8.99
N ILE A 179 5.61 -3.97 8.07
CA ILE A 179 6.79 -4.77 8.36
C ILE A 179 7.94 -4.30 7.48
N ASN A 180 8.99 -3.75 8.08
CA ASN A 180 10.23 -3.43 7.38
C ASN A 180 11.32 -4.44 7.74
N ARG A 181 11.67 -5.30 6.80
CA ARG A 181 12.76 -6.29 6.88
C ARG A 181 14.06 -5.76 6.28
N GLY A 182 14.03 -4.63 5.58
CA GLY A 182 15.21 -4.03 4.99
C GLY A 182 15.91 -3.03 5.91
N ALA A 183 16.97 -2.40 5.40
CA ALA A 183 17.85 -1.51 6.16
C ALA A 183 17.25 -0.11 6.45
N GLY A 184 16.18 0.28 5.75
CA GLY A 184 15.61 1.62 5.83
C GLY A 184 14.93 1.94 7.15
N ALA A 185 14.53 3.21 7.31
CA ALA A 185 13.65 3.61 8.40
C ALA A 185 12.19 3.22 8.10
N VAL A 186 11.33 3.34 9.11
CA VAL A 186 9.88 3.32 8.99
C VAL A 186 9.32 4.64 9.49
N THR A 187 8.46 5.27 8.69
CA THR A 187 7.67 6.44 9.11
C THR A 187 6.21 6.18 8.80
N ILE A 188 5.36 6.31 9.81
CA ILE A 188 3.91 6.28 9.65
C ILE A 188 3.37 7.60 10.16
N ASP A 189 2.73 8.34 9.27
CA ASP A 189 1.88 9.48 9.61
C ASP A 189 0.44 9.07 9.33
N ALA A 190 -0.40 9.06 10.35
CA ALA A 190 -1.81 8.74 10.24
C ALA A 190 -2.63 9.89 10.78
N SER A 191 -2.85 10.88 9.91
CA SER A 191 -3.61 12.09 10.22
C SER A 191 -5.12 11.84 10.15
N GLY A 192 -5.57 10.82 9.40
CA GLY A 192 -6.96 10.36 9.36
C GLY A 192 -7.39 9.56 10.59
N LYS A 193 -8.72 9.42 10.80
CA LYS A 193 -9.27 8.59 11.88
C LYS A 193 -9.00 7.11 11.61
N ILE A 194 -8.57 6.36 12.62
CA ILE A 194 -8.38 4.91 12.53
C ILE A 194 -9.42 4.17 13.37
N THR A 195 -10.14 3.24 12.76
CA THR A 195 -11.08 2.33 13.44
C THR A 195 -10.71 0.87 13.16
N ALA A 196 -10.15 0.20 14.16
CA ALA A 196 -9.81 -1.22 14.14
C ALA A 196 -10.78 -2.04 15.01
N SER A 197 -11.67 -2.81 14.38
CA SER A 197 -12.77 -3.49 15.06
C SER A 197 -12.38 -4.78 15.81
N GLU A 198 -11.24 -5.40 15.47
CA GLU A 198 -10.84 -6.70 16.04
C GLU A 198 -9.38 -6.74 16.52
N GLY A 199 -8.51 -5.96 15.90
CA GLY A 199 -7.06 -6.02 16.05
C GLY A 199 -6.45 -4.72 16.58
N ASN A 200 -5.19 -4.52 16.21
CA ASN A 200 -4.47 -3.29 16.52
C ASN A 200 -4.84 -2.20 15.50
N ALA A 201 -4.90 -0.95 15.91
CA ALA A 201 -5.07 0.14 14.96
C ALA A 201 -3.78 0.37 14.16
N ILE A 202 -2.62 0.36 14.80
CA ILE A 202 -1.32 0.42 14.13
C ILE A 202 -0.43 -0.69 14.70
N ALA A 203 0.07 -1.58 13.85
CA ALA A 203 1.02 -2.64 14.20
C ALA A 203 2.24 -2.55 13.29
N VAL A 204 3.41 -2.30 13.87
CA VAL A 204 4.62 -2.00 13.12
C VAL A 204 5.80 -2.76 13.67
N THR A 205 6.53 -3.45 12.80
CA THR A 205 7.80 -4.09 13.13
C THR A 205 8.87 -3.57 12.19
N ASN A 206 9.91 -2.98 12.76
CA ASN A 206 11.06 -2.48 12.01
C ASN A 206 12.34 -3.21 12.40
N TYR A 207 13.07 -3.71 11.40
CA TYR A 207 14.40 -4.29 11.55
C TYR A 207 15.52 -3.38 11.03
N GLY A 208 15.20 -2.24 10.42
CA GLY A 208 16.17 -1.33 9.82
C GLY A 208 16.73 -0.30 10.80
N THR A 209 16.45 0.98 10.60
CA THR A 209 16.97 2.07 11.46
C THR A 209 15.92 2.63 12.40
N ASN A 210 15.39 3.82 12.11
CA ASN A 210 14.42 4.51 12.94
C ASN A 210 13.01 3.97 12.67
N LEU A 211 12.16 3.97 13.71
CA LEU A 211 10.72 3.77 13.61
C LEU A 211 10.03 4.99 14.21
N SER A 212 9.27 5.71 13.38
CA SER A 212 8.44 6.84 13.81
C SER A 212 6.97 6.54 13.50
N VAL A 213 6.09 6.77 14.47
CA VAL A 213 4.64 6.71 14.32
C VAL A 213 4.05 8.02 14.84
N LEU A 214 3.28 8.71 14.00
CA LEU A 214 2.51 9.90 14.33
C LEU A 214 1.04 9.62 14.04
N THR A 215 0.15 9.94 14.99
CA THR A 215 -1.30 9.91 14.76
C THR A 215 -1.91 11.27 15.06
N GLY A 216 -2.59 11.86 14.08
CA GLY A 216 -3.18 13.20 14.18
C GLY A 216 -4.63 13.24 14.67
N ASN A 217 -5.31 12.09 14.75
CA ASN A 217 -6.76 12.01 15.01
C ASN A 217 -7.11 10.83 15.93
N THR A 218 -8.41 10.59 16.15
CA THR A 218 -8.91 9.49 16.97
C THR A 218 -8.45 8.14 16.44
N VAL A 219 -7.91 7.33 17.35
CA VAL A 219 -7.49 5.96 17.10
C VAL A 219 -8.29 5.02 17.99
N THR A 220 -9.18 4.23 17.39
CA THR A 220 -9.97 3.21 18.09
C THR A 220 -9.47 1.82 17.71
N ALA A 221 -9.18 0.98 18.69
CA ALA A 221 -8.73 -0.40 18.49
C ALA A 221 -9.35 -1.35 19.51
N ALA A 222 -9.73 -2.55 19.06
CA ALA A 222 -10.19 -3.61 19.97
C ALA A 222 -9.05 -4.23 20.81
N LYS A 223 -7.81 -4.20 20.31
CA LYS A 223 -6.63 -4.72 21.04
C LYS A 223 -5.72 -3.60 21.56
N THR A 224 -4.81 -3.10 20.72
CA THR A 224 -3.85 -2.06 21.06
C THR A 224 -3.94 -0.94 20.04
N ALA A 225 -4.02 0.31 20.48
CA ALA A 225 -4.02 1.46 19.56
C ALA A 225 -2.74 1.47 18.69
N ILE A 226 -1.57 1.42 19.32
CA ILE A 226 -0.28 1.37 18.62
C ILE A 226 0.61 0.28 19.24
N SER A 227 0.96 -0.71 18.44
CA SER A 227 1.97 -1.73 18.74
C SER A 227 3.17 -1.49 17.83
N ALA A 228 4.22 -0.87 18.37
CA ALA A 228 5.41 -0.50 17.62
C ALA A 228 6.64 -1.19 18.20
N THR A 229 7.30 -2.02 17.39
CA THR A 229 8.51 -2.74 17.76
C THR A 229 9.65 -2.37 16.83
N ASN A 230 10.72 -1.81 17.41
CA ASN A 230 11.95 -1.54 16.67
C ASN A 230 13.06 -2.50 17.12
N TYR A 231 13.39 -3.45 16.25
CA TYR A 231 14.59 -4.30 16.32
C TYR A 231 15.80 -3.62 15.68
N GLY A 232 15.57 -2.51 14.97
CA GLY A 232 16.58 -1.76 14.26
C GLY A 232 17.55 -0.98 15.16
N THR A 233 18.59 -0.42 14.54
CA THR A 233 19.65 0.33 15.23
C THR A 233 19.23 1.74 15.69
N GLY A 234 18.12 2.25 15.14
CA GLY A 234 17.67 3.63 15.34
C GLY A 234 16.69 3.83 16.50
N LYS A 235 16.16 5.05 16.57
CA LYS A 235 15.19 5.49 17.58
C LYS A 235 13.79 4.95 17.26
N LEU A 236 13.05 4.56 18.31
CA LEU A 236 11.61 4.39 18.27
C LEU A 236 10.94 5.67 18.81
N THR A 237 10.08 6.29 18.02
CA THR A 237 9.30 7.48 18.39
C THR A 237 7.83 7.24 18.10
N VAL A 238 6.96 7.50 19.09
CA VAL A 238 5.51 7.41 18.95
C VAL A 238 4.90 8.71 19.48
N HIS A 239 4.15 9.40 18.64
CA HIS A 239 3.39 10.60 18.99
C HIS A 239 1.91 10.36 18.68
N THR A 240 1.05 10.58 19.67
CA THR A 240 -0.40 10.44 19.53
C THR A 240 -1.10 11.76 19.80
N ALA A 241 -2.13 12.08 19.02
CA ALA A 241 -3.10 13.10 19.39
C ALA A 241 -3.75 12.78 20.76
N ALA A 242 -4.17 13.81 21.47
CA ALA A 242 -4.71 13.72 22.83
C ALA A 242 -5.90 12.74 22.97
N ASP A 243 -6.64 12.50 21.88
CA ASP A 243 -7.87 11.69 21.84
C ASP A 243 -7.68 10.26 21.31
N ALA A 244 -6.45 9.71 21.35
CA ALA A 244 -6.20 8.30 21.02
C ALA A 244 -6.75 7.36 22.13
N VAL A 245 -8.08 7.23 22.22
CA VAL A 245 -8.75 6.40 23.23
C VAL A 245 -8.95 4.98 22.69
N VAL A 246 -8.16 4.04 23.24
CA VAL A 246 -8.57 2.79 23.93
C VAL A 246 -7.32 1.89 24.01
N ARG A 247 -6.75 1.79 25.23
CA ARG A 247 -5.59 0.99 25.68
C ARG A 247 -4.22 1.50 25.20
N PRO A 248 -3.25 1.70 26.12
CA PRO A 248 -2.03 2.47 25.85
C PRO A 248 -1.19 1.86 24.73
N ALA A 249 -0.46 2.72 24.03
CA ALA A 249 0.57 2.30 23.09
C ALA A 249 1.56 1.35 23.78
N SER A 250 1.80 0.19 23.18
CA SER A 250 2.86 -0.72 23.60
C SER A 250 4.03 -0.52 22.64
N ALA A 251 5.04 0.19 23.12
CA ALA A 251 6.29 0.41 22.42
C ALA A 251 7.37 -0.46 23.06
N ARG A 252 7.94 -1.40 22.31
CA ARG A 252 9.07 -2.23 22.78
C ARG A 252 10.28 -1.98 21.89
N ARG A 253 11.33 -1.43 22.50
CA ARG A 253 12.68 -1.49 21.93
C ARG A 253 13.35 -2.75 22.44
N THR A 254 13.77 -3.63 21.55
CA THR A 254 14.57 -4.80 21.91
C THR A 254 16.01 -4.48 21.60
N THR A 255 16.82 -4.28 22.63
CA THR A 255 18.26 -4.02 22.49
C THR A 255 19.09 -5.29 22.34
N ASP A 256 18.50 -6.40 21.90
CA ASP A 256 19.21 -7.68 21.78
C ASP A 256 19.11 -8.25 20.35
N PRO A 257 20.17 -8.14 19.54
CA PRO A 257 20.24 -8.74 18.20
C PRO A 257 20.62 -10.23 18.23
N THR A 258 20.63 -10.90 19.38
CA THR A 258 21.03 -12.31 19.50
C THR A 258 19.95 -13.22 20.11
N ARG A 259 18.88 -13.49 19.34
CA ARG A 259 18.18 -14.78 19.42
C ARG A 259 17.42 -15.12 18.14
#